data_AF-A0A4Q1QZU8-F1
#
_entry.id   AF-A0A4Q1QZU8-F1
#
_cell.length_a   1.000
_cell.length_b   1.000
_cell.length_c   1.000
_cell.angle_alpha   90.00
_cell.angle_beta   90.00
_cell.angle_gamma   90.00
#
_symmetry.space_group_name_H-M   'P 1'
#
loop_
_entity.id
_entity.type
_entity.pdbx_description
1 polymer ?
#
loop_
_entity_poly.entity_id
_entity_poly.type
_entity_poly.pdbx_seq_one_letter_code
_entity_poly.pdbx_strand_id
1 'polypeptide(L)' 'MAFFGLVGNDQKMASTTYSERESASERAARRRRQGHHRNAAAADRQGQAWESAERARQDRGSWWRR' A
#
# COMPACT_ATOMS: atom_id res chain seq x y z
N MET A 1 34.81 35.75 9.13
CA MET A 1 34.44 34.36 9.45
C MET A 1 33.10 34.35 10.17
N ALA A 2 31.98 34.13 9.48
CA ALA A 2 30.68 33.99 10.12
C ALA A 2 29.76 33.10 9.26
N PHE A 3 30.00 31.79 9.29
CA PHE A 3 29.19 30.77 8.61
C PHE A 3 28.14 30.13 9.56
N PHE A 4 27.91 30.72 10.74
CA PHE A 4 27.10 30.13 11.81
C PHE A 4 25.62 30.56 11.80
N GLY A 5 25.21 31.50 10.94
CA GLY A 5 23.83 31.99 10.86
C GLY A 5 22.88 31.15 9.98
N LEU A 6 23.43 30.29 9.11
CA LEU A 6 22.64 29.51 8.15
C LEU A 6 22.18 28.14 8.70
N VAL A 7 22.94 27.55 9.62
CA VAL A 7 22.72 26.15 10.06
C VAL A 7 21.51 26.02 10.99
N GLY A 8 21.16 27.07 11.74
CA GLY A 8 20.02 27.04 12.68
C GLY A 8 18.69 27.53 12.12
N ASN A 9 18.72 28.34 11.04
CA ASN A 9 17.51 28.95 10.49
C ASN A 9 16.70 27.93 9.66
N ASP A 10 17.40 27.07 8.90
CA ASP A 10 16.78 26.01 8.10
C ASP A 10 16.00 25.01 8.96
N GLN A 11 16.56 24.63 10.11
CA GLN A 11 15.92 23.67 11.00
C GLN A 11 14.69 24.25 11.71
N LYS A 12 14.73 25.54 12.06
CA LYS A 12 13.55 26.27 12.57
C LYS A 12 12.47 26.42 11.50
N MET A 13 12.83 26.80 10.27
CA MET A 13 11.89 26.90 9.14
C MET A 13 11.26 25.55 8.79
N ALA A 14 12.04 24.46 8.82
CA ALA A 14 11.54 23.10 8.64
C ALA A 14 10.48 22.75 9.69
N SER A 15 10.75 23.06 10.95
CA SER A 15 9.82 22.79 12.07
C SER A 15 8.54 23.64 12.05
N THR A 16 8.59 24.87 11.55
CA THR A 16 7.42 25.77 11.54
C THR A 16 6.60 25.70 10.25
N THR A 17 7.23 25.42 9.12
CA THR A 17 6.59 25.47 7.79
C THR A 17 6.11 24.10 7.32
N TYR A 18 6.78 23.03 7.76
CA TYR A 18 6.50 21.66 7.31
C TYR A 18 5.97 20.74 8.40
N SER A 19 5.84 21.18 9.66
CA SER A 19 5.31 20.35 10.75
C SER A 19 3.89 19.85 10.52
N GLU A 20 3.06 20.61 9.81
CA GLU A 20 1.69 20.18 9.45
C GLU A 20 1.60 19.45 8.09
N ARG A 21 2.73 19.28 7.38
CA ARG A 21 2.75 18.70 6.03
C ARG A 21 3.37 17.30 6.04
N GLU A 22 2.61 16.31 5.55
CA GLU A 22 3.11 14.95 5.31
C GLU A 22 4.39 15.03 4.47
N SER A 23 5.52 14.58 5.04
CA SER A 23 6.80 14.61 4.35
C SER A 23 6.77 13.70 3.11
N ALA A 24 7.62 13.97 2.12
CA ALA A 24 7.70 13.13 0.92
C ALA A 24 7.96 11.64 1.27
N SER A 25 8.75 11.40 2.32
CA SER A 25 9.07 10.08 2.86
C SER A 25 7.85 9.41 3.50
N GLU A 26 7.08 10.12 4.31
CA GLU A 26 5.83 9.60 4.90
C GLU A 26 4.79 9.29 3.83
N ARG A 27 4.66 10.17 2.83
CA ARG A 27 3.78 9.97 1.68
C ARG A 27 4.16 8.73 0.88
N ALA A 28 5.46 8.50 0.67
CA ALA A 28 5.96 7.30 0.02
C ALA A 28 5.69 6.04 0.86
N ALA A 29 5.95 6.09 2.17
CA ALA A 29 5.68 4.98 3.08
C ALA A 29 4.17 4.64 3.14
N ARG A 30 3.30 5.64 3.14
CA ARG A 30 1.85 5.46 3.05
C ARG A 30 1.44 4.80 1.73
N ARG A 31 1.96 5.28 0.60
CA ARG A 31 1.69 4.68 -0.72
C ARG A 31 2.14 3.22 -0.79
N ARG A 32 3.31 2.88 -0.23
CA ARG A 32 3.78 1.49 -0.15
C ARG A 32 2.80 0.61 0.63
N ARG A 33 2.38 1.04 1.82
CA ARG A 33 1.37 0.32 2.63
C ARG A 33 0.06 0.12 1.85
N GLN A 34 -0.45 1.16 1.20
CA GLN A 34 -1.65 1.07 0.37
C GLN A 34 -1.49 0.08 -0.80
N GLY A 35 -0.32 0.05 -1.44
CA GLY A 35 0.00 -0.92 -2.50
C GLY A 35 -0.03 -2.36 -1.99
N HIS A 36 0.59 -2.63 -0.84
CA HIS A 36 0.56 -3.96 -0.22
C HIS A 36 -0.86 -4.43 0.09
N HIS A 37 -1.71 -3.57 0.66
CA HIS A 37 -3.11 -3.92 0.94
C HIS A 37 -3.91 -4.22 -0.34
N ARG A 38 -3.70 -3.46 -1.42
CA ARG A 38 -4.37 -3.71 -2.70
C ARG A 38 -3.95 -5.04 -3.32
N ASN A 39 -2.66 -5.37 -3.24
CA ASN A 39 -2.15 -6.61 -3.79
C ASN A 39 -2.67 -7.83 -3.02
N ALA A 40 -2.75 -7.76 -1.68
CA ALA A 40 -3.36 -8.81 -0.87
C ALA A 40 -4.84 -9.03 -1.26
N ALA A 41 -5.63 -7.96 -1.31
CA ALA A 41 -7.04 -8.05 -1.71
C ALA A 41 -7.24 -8.51 -3.17
N ALA A 42 -6.27 -8.28 -4.05
CA ALA A 42 -6.29 -8.80 -5.42
C ALA A 42 -6.00 -10.31 -5.43
N ALA A 43 -4.99 -10.76 -4.66
CA ALA A 43 -4.66 -12.17 -4.52
C ALA A 43 -5.82 -12.97 -3.90
N ASP A 44 -6.46 -12.45 -2.85
CA ASP A 44 -7.62 -13.09 -2.22
C ASP A 44 -8.77 -13.29 -3.21
N ARG A 45 -9.08 -12.27 -4.02
CA ARG A 45 -10.11 -12.37 -5.06
C ARG A 45 -9.77 -13.40 -6.14
N GLN A 46 -8.51 -13.49 -6.53
CA GLN A 46 -8.06 -14.50 -7.49
C GLN A 46 -8.18 -15.92 -6.91
N GLY A 47 -7.82 -16.12 -5.65
CA GLY A 47 -8.00 -17.39 -4.94
C GLY A 47 -9.46 -17.82 -4.90
N GLN A 48 -10.35 -16.91 -4.49
CA GLN A 48 -11.80 -17.16 -4.45
C GLN A 48 -12.38 -17.49 -5.83
N ALA A 49 -11.93 -16.81 -6.88
CA ALA A 49 -12.36 -17.08 -8.25
C ALA A 49 -11.90 -18.48 -8.70
N TRP A 50 -10.66 -18.87 -8.38
CA TRP A 50 -10.13 -20.20 -8.66
C TRP A 50 -10.93 -21.29 -7.93
N GLU A 51 -11.18 -21.12 -6.63
CA GLU A 51 -11.98 -22.06 -5.84
C GLU A 51 -13.39 -22.22 -6.41
N SER A 52 -14.02 -21.10 -6.80
CA SER A 52 -15.37 -21.11 -7.38
C SER A 52 -15.39 -21.85 -8.72
N ALA A 53 -14.37 -21.65 -9.56
CA ALA A 53 -14.23 -22.36 -10.82
C ALA A 53 -14.02 -23.86 -10.62
N GLU A 54 -13.24 -24.24 -9.61
CA GLU A 54 -12.95 -25.64 -9.30
C GLU A 54 -14.19 -26.36 -8.74
N ARG A 55 -14.95 -25.73 -7.83
CA ARG A 55 -16.25 -26.25 -7.38
C ARG A 55 -17.21 -26.47 -8.55
N ALA A 56 -17.32 -25.49 -9.45
CA ALA A 56 -18.18 -25.61 -10.63
C ALA A 56 -17.78 -26.78 -11.57
N ARG A 57 -16.48 -27.10 -11.65
CA ARG A 57 -16.00 -28.27 -12.42
C ARG A 57 -16.39 -29.58 -11.74
N GLN A 58 -16.21 -29.66 -10.42
CA GLN A 58 -16.57 -30.83 -9.63
C GLN A 58 -18.08 -31.08 -9.65
N ASP A 59 -18.88 -30.03 -9.49
CA ASP A 59 -20.34 -30.11 -9.56
C ASP A 59 -20.81 -30.62 -10.93
N ARG A 60 -20.24 -30.10 -12.03
CA ARG A 60 -20.54 -30.61 -13.38
C ARG A 60 -20.11 -32.08 -13.54
N GLY A 61 -18.91 -32.44 -13.09
CA GLY A 61 -18.42 -33.82 -13.14
C GLY A 61 -19.26 -34.80 -12.32
N SER A 62 -19.87 -34.33 -11.22
CA SER A 62 -20.80 -35.10 -10.39
C SER A 62 -22.12 -35.38 -11.10
N TRP A 63 -22.60 -34.43 -11.92
CA TRP A 63 -23.84 -34.59 -12.66
C TRP A 63 -23.72 -35.62 -13.79
N TRP A 64 -22.56 -35.68 -14.48
CA TRP A 64 -22.29 -36.67 -15.53
C TRP A 64 -21.98 -38.08 -15.00
N ARG A 65 -21.75 -38.25 -13.69
CA ARG A 65 -21.47 -39.54 -13.04
C ARG A 65 -22.71 -40.20 -12.41
N ARG A 66 -23.88 -39.58 -12.49
CA ARG A 66 -25.15 -40.07 -11.95
C ARG A 66 -25.99 -40.70 -13.06
#